data_AF-A0A7V8RL75-F1
#
_entry.id   AF-A0A7V8RL75-F1
#
_cell.length_a   1.000
_cell.length_b   1.000
_cell.length_c   1.000
_cell.angle_alpha   90.00
_cell.angle_beta   90.00
_cell.angle_gamma   90.00
#
_symmetry.space_group_name_H-M   'P 1'
#
loop_
_entity.id
_entity.type
_entity.pdbx_description
1 polymer ?
#
loop_
_entity_poly.entity_id
_entity_poly.type
_entity_poly.pdbx_seq_one_letter_code
_entity_poly.pdbx_strand_id
1 'polypeptide(L)'
;MTLPSDLPLELAHRGVRPADRLGFTLFLAALTHLAVLLGVGFATVEPKQISQTLEITLATFKSETKPRKADFLAQENQQGSGTLEKKATPKTTEIAPFQDNKVQKITPPPAAKPEVQETAPKAAVTTVAPKPKKAPVKEEVKPDPKPKAPEPTFDSSQLSSDIASLEAELAQEQQLYAKRPRIHRLSAASTMRDKGAWYKDEWRKKVERIGNLNYPEEARRKQIYGNLRLMVSINRDGSLYEVLVLESSGQPLLDQAAQRIVRLAAPFAPFTGDLSDIDRLEIIRTWKFARGDRLSSN
;
A
#
# COMPACT_ATOMS: atom_id res chain seq x y z
N MET A 1 32.42 -106.04 -7.76
CA MET A 1 31.57 -106.34 -8.93
C MET A 1 30.60 -105.19 -9.09
N THR A 2 30.99 -104.18 -9.88
CA THR A 2 30.69 -104.00 -11.31
C THR A 2 29.30 -103.40 -11.52
N LEU A 3 29.28 -102.15 -12.01
CA LEU A 3 28.13 -101.45 -12.59
C LEU A 3 27.53 -102.26 -13.76
N PRO A 4 26.30 -101.93 -14.18
CA PRO A 4 26.23 -101.15 -15.42
C PRO A 4 25.25 -99.98 -15.40
N SER A 5 25.63 -99.02 -16.23
CA SER A 5 24.92 -97.86 -16.74
C SER A 5 23.74 -98.26 -17.64
N ASP A 6 22.71 -97.41 -17.70
CA ASP A 6 22.09 -96.95 -18.95
C ASP A 6 20.92 -96.00 -18.64
N LEU A 7 21.08 -94.70 -18.93
CA LEU A 7 19.97 -93.79 -19.22
C LEU A 7 20.38 -92.81 -20.33
N PRO A 8 19.45 -92.42 -21.23
CA PRO A 8 19.77 -91.88 -22.55
C PRO A 8 19.97 -90.37 -22.54
N LEU A 9 20.77 -89.92 -23.51
CA LEU A 9 21.03 -88.54 -23.93
C LEU A 9 19.77 -87.90 -24.57
N GLU A 10 18.79 -87.48 -23.78
CA GLU A 10 17.58 -86.81 -24.30
C GLU A 10 17.04 -85.74 -23.35
N LEU A 11 17.91 -84.81 -22.92
CA LEU A 11 17.48 -83.46 -22.53
C LEU A 11 18.50 -82.48 -23.09
N ALA A 12 18.41 -82.32 -24.41
CA ALA A 12 19.08 -81.29 -25.18
C ALA A 12 19.03 -79.96 -24.42
N HIS A 13 20.21 -79.39 -24.22
CA HIS A 13 20.35 -78.01 -23.78
C HIS A 13 19.44 -77.14 -24.66
N ARG A 14 18.34 -76.61 -24.12
CA ARG A 14 17.65 -75.46 -24.70
C ARG A 14 18.58 -74.26 -24.53
N GLY A 15 19.67 -74.26 -25.31
CA GLY A 15 20.52 -73.11 -25.49
C GLY A 15 19.64 -71.98 -26.03
N VAL A 16 19.75 -70.82 -25.41
CA VAL A 16 19.01 -69.61 -25.78
C VAL A 16 19.15 -69.40 -27.28
N ARG A 17 18.04 -69.56 -28.03
CA ARG A 17 18.07 -69.47 -29.49
C ARG A 17 18.37 -68.03 -29.89
N PRO A 18 18.97 -67.77 -31.05
CA PRO A 18 19.19 -66.40 -31.53
C PRO A 18 17.91 -65.56 -31.55
N ALA A 19 16.76 -66.18 -31.85
CA ALA A 19 15.45 -65.55 -31.78
C ALA A 19 15.04 -65.14 -30.36
N ASP A 20 15.39 -65.92 -29.33
CA ASP A 20 15.12 -65.59 -27.92
C ASP A 20 15.98 -64.41 -27.48
N ARG A 21 17.24 -64.35 -27.93
CA ARG A 21 18.13 -63.21 -27.67
C ARG A 21 17.63 -61.94 -28.36
N LEU A 22 17.21 -62.06 -29.62
CA LEU A 22 16.66 -60.94 -30.39
C LEU A 22 15.34 -60.43 -29.80
N GLY A 23 14.44 -61.34 -29.39
CA GLY A 23 13.18 -60.99 -28.73
C GLY A 23 13.42 -60.30 -27.38
N PHE A 24 14.37 -60.82 -26.58
CA PHE A 24 14.75 -60.21 -25.31
C PHE A 24 15.38 -58.82 -25.49
N THR A 25 16.26 -58.63 -26.47
CA THR A 25 16.87 -57.31 -26.72
C THR A 25 15.86 -56.31 -27.26
N LEU A 26 14.92 -56.72 -28.12
CA LEU A 26 13.82 -55.87 -28.58
C LEU A 26 12.88 -55.49 -27.43
N PHE A 27 12.56 -56.43 -26.55
CA PHE A 27 11.74 -56.16 -25.37
C PHE A 27 12.43 -55.17 -24.41
N LEU A 28 13.72 -55.38 -24.14
CA LEU A 28 14.50 -54.47 -23.31
C LEU A 28 14.63 -53.09 -23.96
N ALA A 29 14.87 -53.03 -25.27
CA ALA A 29 14.90 -51.77 -26.01
C ALA A 29 13.55 -51.04 -25.95
N ALA A 30 12.43 -51.75 -26.11
CA ALA A 30 11.09 -51.18 -26.00
C ALA A 30 10.80 -50.64 -24.60
N LEU A 31 11.17 -51.37 -23.55
CA LEU A 31 11.06 -50.89 -22.16
C LEU A 31 11.91 -49.65 -21.92
N THR A 32 13.11 -49.60 -22.51
CA THR A 32 14.01 -48.46 -22.37
C THR A 32 13.46 -47.23 -23.09
N HIS A 33 12.94 -47.39 -24.31
CA HIS A 33 12.27 -46.31 -25.03
C HIS A 33 11.00 -45.84 -24.32
N LEU A 34 10.21 -46.75 -23.76
CA LEU A 34 9.02 -46.39 -22.99
C LEU A 34 9.37 -45.61 -21.73
N ALA A 35 10.44 -46.01 -21.02
CA ALA A 35 10.94 -45.29 -19.86
C ALA A 35 11.42 -43.88 -20.23
N VAL A 36 12.09 -43.70 -21.38
CA VAL A 36 12.50 -42.38 -21.87
C VAL A 36 11.30 -41.53 -22.29
N LEU A 37 10.35 -42.11 -23.03
CA LEU A 37 9.15 -41.38 -23.48
C LEU A 37 8.26 -40.93 -22.33
N LEU A 38 8.14 -41.74 -21.28
CA LEU A 38 7.35 -41.39 -20.09
C LEU A 38 8.14 -40.54 -19.08
N GLY A 39 9.48 -40.64 -19.07
CA GLY A 39 10.35 -39.88 -18.18
C GLY A 39 10.69 -38.47 -18.67
N VAL A 40 10.67 -38.24 -19.98
CA VAL A 40 10.93 -36.93 -20.58
C VAL A 40 9.62 -36.14 -20.62
N GLY A 41 9.28 -35.51 -19.50
CA GLY A 41 8.23 -34.50 -19.43
C GLY A 41 8.73 -33.16 -19.95
N PHE A 42 8.11 -32.62 -21.01
CA PHE A 42 8.32 -31.23 -21.39
C PHE A 42 7.52 -30.34 -20.43
N ALA A 43 8.21 -29.77 -19.45
CA ALA A 43 7.62 -28.69 -18.65
C ALA A 43 7.50 -27.46 -19.55
N THR A 44 6.29 -27.14 -19.99
CA THR A 44 5.99 -25.80 -20.47
C THR A 44 6.17 -24.86 -19.29
N VAL A 45 7.28 -24.14 -19.27
CA VAL A 45 7.48 -23.01 -18.38
C VAL A 45 6.41 -22.00 -18.76
N GLU A 46 5.32 -21.96 -18.00
CA GLU A 46 4.37 -20.86 -18.10
C GLU A 46 5.21 -19.57 -18.06
N PRO A 47 5.09 -18.66 -19.04
CA PRO A 47 5.73 -17.37 -18.95
C PRO A 47 5.14 -16.68 -17.73
N LYS A 48 5.84 -16.82 -16.59
CA LYS A 48 5.53 -16.11 -15.37
C LYS A 48 5.52 -14.66 -15.78
N GLN A 49 4.34 -14.05 -15.81
CA GLN A 49 4.21 -12.68 -16.24
C GLN A 49 5.13 -11.84 -15.37
N ILE A 50 6.26 -11.43 -15.93
CA ILE A 50 7.15 -10.46 -15.30
C ILE A 50 6.55 -9.09 -15.57
N SER A 51 5.30 -8.91 -15.14
CA SER A 51 4.71 -7.60 -14.90
C SER A 51 4.96 -7.24 -13.44
N GLN A 52 6.18 -7.48 -12.94
CA GLN A 52 6.64 -6.79 -11.75
C GLN A 52 7.12 -5.42 -12.20
N THR A 53 6.16 -4.50 -12.37
CA THR A 53 6.47 -3.09 -12.59
C THR A 53 7.30 -2.62 -11.39
N LEU A 54 8.56 -2.29 -11.63
CA LEU A 54 9.47 -1.84 -10.60
C LEU A 54 9.07 -0.42 -10.18
N GLU A 55 8.35 -0.32 -9.08
CA GLU A 55 7.91 0.95 -8.53
C GLU A 55 9.03 1.52 -7.65
N ILE A 56 9.76 2.49 -8.21
CA ILE A 56 10.84 3.21 -7.53
C ILE A 56 10.24 4.49 -6.96
N THR A 57 10.29 4.65 -5.64
CA THR A 57 9.86 5.88 -4.97
C THR A 57 11.09 6.75 -4.68
N LEU A 58 11.04 8.04 -5.02
CA LEU A 58 12.08 8.98 -4.60
C LEU A 58 11.98 9.21 -3.09
N ALA A 59 13.09 9.01 -2.39
CA ALA A 59 13.16 9.29 -0.97
C ALA A 59 13.30 10.79 -0.74
N THR A 60 12.32 11.39 -0.05
CA THR A 60 12.36 12.82 0.32
C THR A 60 13.27 13.09 1.51
N PHE A 61 13.52 12.07 2.34
CA PHE A 61 14.37 12.16 3.52
C PHE A 61 15.28 10.93 3.61
N LYS A 62 16.55 11.16 3.93
CA LYS A 62 17.55 10.11 4.14
C LYS A 62 17.53 9.63 5.59
N SER A 63 17.55 8.32 5.79
CA SER A 63 17.78 7.66 7.08
C SER A 63 19.13 6.96 7.07
N GLU A 64 19.91 7.13 8.12
CA GLU A 64 21.19 6.41 8.31
C GLU A 64 20.98 4.90 8.58
N THR A 65 19.76 4.48 8.95
CA THR A 65 19.44 3.09 9.29
C THR A 65 18.61 2.40 8.21
N LYS A 66 19.13 1.31 7.63
CA LYS A 66 18.45 0.49 6.62
C LYS A 66 17.17 -0.15 7.19
N PRO A 67 16.00 -0.02 6.54
CA PRO A 67 14.76 -0.64 7.00
C PRO A 67 14.85 -2.17 6.94
N ARG A 68 14.30 -2.85 7.95
CA ARG A 68 14.30 -4.33 8.05
C ARG A 68 13.41 -4.99 7.00
N LYS A 69 12.33 -4.32 6.60
CA LYS A 69 11.42 -4.72 5.52
C LYS A 69 10.99 -3.45 4.80
N ALA A 70 11.26 -3.37 3.49
CA ALA A 70 10.89 -2.23 2.67
C ALA A 70 9.75 -2.62 1.74
N ASP A 71 8.69 -1.81 1.74
CA ASP A 71 7.55 -2.04 0.84
C ASP A 71 7.83 -1.54 -0.58
N PHE A 72 8.78 -0.62 -0.75
CA PHE A 72 9.19 -0.02 -2.03
C PHE A 72 10.72 0.09 -2.13
N LEU A 73 11.24 0.14 -3.35
CA LEU A 73 12.64 0.40 -3.63
C LEU A 73 12.85 1.90 -3.85
N ALA A 74 13.96 2.43 -3.34
CA ALA A 74 14.31 3.85 -3.40
C ALA A 74 15.81 4.04 -3.58
N GLN A 75 16.23 5.22 -4.02
CA GLN A 75 17.64 5.57 -4.18
C GLN A 75 18.39 5.59 -2.84
N GLU A 76 17.70 5.95 -1.75
CA GLU A 76 18.24 6.10 -0.40
C GLU A 76 17.37 5.38 0.64
N ASN A 77 17.95 5.05 1.80
CA ASN A 77 17.21 4.45 2.91
C ASN A 77 16.23 5.46 3.51
N GLN A 78 14.97 5.05 3.69
CA GLN A 78 13.95 5.88 4.32
C GLN A 78 13.04 5.03 5.21
N GLN A 79 12.57 5.60 6.33
CA GLN A 79 11.61 4.97 7.23
C GLN A 79 10.28 5.73 7.14
N GLY A 80 9.20 5.00 6.83
CA GLY A 80 7.85 5.56 6.80
C GLY A 80 7.19 5.49 8.18
N SER A 81 6.44 6.54 8.56
CA SER A 81 5.65 6.59 9.80
C SER A 81 4.19 6.10 9.63
N GLY A 82 3.86 5.49 8.49
CA GLY A 82 2.49 5.10 8.14
C GLY A 82 1.96 3.91 8.95
N THR A 83 0.66 3.90 9.24
CA THR A 83 0.00 2.87 10.07
C THR A 83 -1.01 2.00 9.29
N LEU A 84 -0.99 2.05 7.96
CA LEU A 84 -1.90 1.26 7.12
C LEU A 84 -1.47 -0.21 7.09
N GLU A 85 -2.44 -1.13 7.25
CA GLU A 85 -2.18 -2.57 7.19
C GLU A 85 -1.86 -3.07 5.78
N LYS A 86 -2.34 -2.35 4.75
CA LYS A 86 -2.08 -2.67 3.34
C LYS A 86 -1.08 -1.70 2.76
N LYS A 87 -0.13 -2.24 1.97
CA LYS A 87 0.84 -1.45 1.19
C LYS A 87 0.09 -0.40 0.36
N ALA A 88 0.41 0.87 0.63
CA ALA A 88 -0.12 2.01 -0.10
C ALA A 88 1.06 2.90 -0.48
N THR A 89 0.98 3.51 -1.66
CA THR A 89 1.96 4.53 -2.04
C THR A 89 1.86 5.70 -1.06
N PRO A 90 3.00 6.28 -0.64
CA PRO A 90 2.99 7.50 0.16
C PRO A 90 2.20 8.56 -0.59
N LYS A 91 1.03 8.89 -0.08
CA LYS A 91 0.28 10.07 -0.53
C LYS A 91 0.61 11.17 0.44
N THR A 92 1.12 12.27 -0.11
CA THR A 92 1.20 13.49 0.68
C THR A 92 -0.23 13.92 1.03
N THR A 93 -0.42 14.38 2.27
CA THR A 93 -1.66 15.10 2.65
C THR A 93 -1.57 16.57 2.26
N GLU A 94 -0.37 17.04 1.90
CA GLU A 94 -0.22 18.31 1.21
C GLU A 94 -0.66 18.14 -0.24
N ILE A 95 -1.61 18.95 -0.66
CA ILE A 95 -1.84 19.18 -2.07
C ILE A 95 -0.59 19.93 -2.53
N ALA A 96 0.22 19.31 -3.42
CA ALA A 96 1.29 20.06 -4.09
C ALA A 96 0.65 21.33 -4.66
N PRO A 97 1.26 22.52 -4.53
CA PRO A 97 0.66 23.75 -5.01
C PRO A 97 0.43 23.62 -6.51
N PHE A 98 -0.76 23.17 -6.88
CA PHE A 98 -1.27 23.27 -8.23
C PHE A 98 -1.53 24.76 -8.36
N GLN A 99 -0.64 25.40 -9.10
CA GLN A 99 -0.85 26.75 -9.57
C GLN A 99 -1.98 26.69 -10.59
N ASP A 100 -3.21 26.61 -10.10
CA ASP A 100 -4.39 26.89 -10.90
C ASP A 100 -5.41 27.62 -10.03
N ASN A 101 -5.65 28.88 -10.37
CA ASN A 101 -6.38 29.84 -9.56
C ASN A 101 -7.91 29.73 -9.74
N LYS A 102 -8.47 28.54 -10.07
CA LYS A 102 -9.93 28.34 -10.25
C LYS A 102 -10.41 26.92 -9.92
N VAL A 103 -11.57 26.79 -9.27
CA VAL A 103 -12.43 25.59 -9.43
C VAL A 103 -13.32 25.80 -10.65
N GLN A 104 -13.04 25.06 -11.74
CA GLN A 104 -13.88 24.98 -12.94
C GLN A 104 -14.30 23.51 -13.16
N LYS A 105 -15.57 23.26 -13.52
CA LYS A 105 -16.02 21.93 -13.96
C LYS A 105 -15.63 21.76 -15.43
N ILE A 106 -14.50 21.13 -15.68
CA ILE A 106 -13.94 20.93 -17.02
C ILE A 106 -14.54 19.68 -17.69
N THR A 107 -15.32 19.87 -18.76
CA THR A 107 -15.49 18.83 -19.77
C THR A 107 -14.18 18.75 -20.57
N PRO A 108 -13.55 17.56 -20.74
CA PRO A 108 -12.32 17.47 -21.51
C PRO A 108 -12.55 18.01 -22.93
N PRO A 109 -11.58 18.75 -23.51
CA PRO A 109 -11.67 19.19 -24.90
C PRO A 109 -11.95 17.98 -25.79
N PRO A 110 -12.80 18.11 -26.84
CA PRO A 110 -12.88 17.09 -27.87
C PRO A 110 -11.45 16.78 -28.33
N ALA A 111 -11.06 15.50 -28.26
CA ALA A 111 -9.76 15.06 -28.71
C ALA A 111 -9.47 15.71 -30.07
N ALA A 112 -8.31 16.35 -30.20
CA ALA A 112 -7.86 16.91 -31.46
C ALA A 112 -8.07 15.84 -32.53
N LYS A 113 -8.92 16.14 -33.52
CA LYS A 113 -9.05 15.26 -34.68
C LYS A 113 -7.62 15.05 -35.19
N PRO A 114 -7.15 13.81 -35.37
CA PRO A 114 -5.83 13.58 -35.92
C PRO A 114 -5.75 14.36 -37.23
N GLU A 115 -4.85 15.34 -37.23
CA GLU A 115 -4.45 16.03 -38.44
C GLU A 115 -3.86 14.94 -39.33
N VAL A 116 -4.67 14.50 -40.29
CA VAL A 116 -4.24 13.58 -41.33
C VAL A 116 -3.09 14.31 -41.99
N GLN A 117 -1.87 13.86 -41.71
CA GLN A 117 -0.71 14.26 -42.49
C GLN A 117 -1.05 13.90 -43.93
N GLU A 118 -1.41 14.91 -44.70
CA GLU A 118 -1.53 14.81 -46.14
C GLU A 118 -0.14 14.41 -46.62
N THR A 119 0.00 13.12 -46.94
CA THR A 119 1.24 12.55 -47.42
C THR A 119 1.65 13.33 -48.66
N ALA A 120 2.70 14.15 -48.52
CA ALA A 120 3.37 14.73 -49.66
C ALA A 120 3.67 13.60 -50.66
N PRO A 121 3.24 13.69 -51.93
CA PRO A 121 3.57 12.68 -52.91
C PRO A 121 5.09 12.61 -53.03
N LYS A 122 5.64 11.41 -52.90
CA LYS A 122 7.05 11.11 -53.10
C LYS A 122 7.43 11.58 -54.51
N ALA A 123 8.05 12.75 -54.61
CA ALA A 123 8.71 13.17 -55.83
C ALA A 123 9.84 12.17 -56.11
N ALA A 124 9.69 11.45 -57.21
CA ALA A 124 10.68 10.52 -57.72
C ALA A 124 12.02 11.23 -57.90
N VAL A 125 13.07 10.61 -57.37
CA VAL A 125 14.44 11.04 -57.59
C VAL A 125 14.83 10.63 -59.01
N THR A 126 15.08 11.61 -59.88
CA THR A 126 15.87 11.41 -61.10
C THR A 126 17.01 12.41 -61.13
N THR A 127 18.22 11.88 -60.98
CA THR A 127 19.49 12.57 -61.12
C THR A 127 19.86 12.68 -62.59
N VAL A 128 20.04 13.90 -63.11
CA VAL A 128 21.01 14.20 -64.17
C VAL A 128 21.56 15.62 -63.94
N ALA A 129 22.87 15.73 -63.75
CA ALA A 129 23.61 16.99 -63.67
C ALA A 129 24.05 17.46 -65.09
N PRO A 130 24.75 18.60 -65.25
CA PRO A 130 24.39 19.99 -64.91
C PRO A 130 24.54 20.90 -66.16
N LYS A 131 23.99 22.14 -66.15
CA LYS A 131 24.54 23.25 -66.98
C LYS A 131 24.07 24.63 -66.49
N PRO A 132 24.93 25.67 -66.51
CA PRO A 132 24.65 26.96 -65.90
C PRO A 132 24.01 27.92 -66.91
N LYS A 133 22.96 28.64 -66.50
CA LYS A 133 22.52 29.88 -67.19
C LYS A 133 22.07 30.93 -66.17
N LYS A 134 22.50 32.15 -66.48
CA LYS A 134 22.38 33.41 -65.74
C LYS A 134 20.93 33.84 -65.51
N ALA A 135 20.73 34.65 -64.48
CA ALA A 135 19.50 35.31 -64.03
C ALA A 135 18.72 36.06 -65.14
N PRO A 136 17.45 36.42 -64.87
CA PRO A 136 17.26 37.80 -64.41
C PRO A 136 16.28 38.00 -63.25
N VAL A 137 16.56 39.10 -62.56
CA VAL A 137 15.82 39.81 -61.51
C VAL A 137 14.35 40.01 -61.89
N LYS A 138 13.44 39.85 -60.92
CA LYS A 138 12.10 40.44 -60.96
C LYS A 138 11.85 41.21 -59.67
N GLU A 139 11.34 42.41 -59.87
CA GLU A 139 11.36 43.57 -58.99
C GLU A 139 10.78 43.38 -57.59
N GLU A 140 11.42 44.11 -56.68
CA GLU A 140 11.02 44.36 -55.31
C GLU A 140 9.83 45.33 -55.28
N VAL A 141 8.68 44.85 -54.80
CA VAL A 141 7.55 45.72 -54.39
C VAL A 141 7.33 45.53 -52.91
N LYS A 142 7.49 46.61 -52.16
CA LYS A 142 7.00 46.80 -50.78
C LYS A 142 6.37 48.20 -50.71
N PRO A 143 5.44 48.50 -49.78
CA PRO A 143 4.70 47.62 -48.86
C PRO A 143 3.20 48.00 -48.72
N ASP A 144 2.45 47.22 -47.94
CA ASP A 144 1.42 47.79 -47.06
C ASP A 144 1.52 47.12 -45.67
N PRO A 145 1.47 47.89 -44.56
CA PRO A 145 1.59 47.34 -43.21
C PRO A 145 0.25 46.75 -42.77
N LYS A 146 0.21 45.43 -42.57
CA LYS A 146 -0.92 44.78 -41.87
C LYS A 146 -0.98 45.27 -40.42
N PRO A 147 -2.18 45.46 -39.84
CA PRO A 147 -2.32 45.88 -38.45
C PRO A 147 -1.64 44.89 -37.50
N LYS A 148 -0.80 45.40 -36.60
CA LYS A 148 -0.32 44.61 -35.45
C LYS A 148 -1.53 44.22 -34.62
N ALA A 149 -1.67 42.92 -34.34
CA ALA A 149 -2.60 42.44 -33.33
C ALA A 149 -2.34 43.16 -32.00
N PRO A 150 -3.37 43.50 -31.20
CA PRO A 150 -3.18 44.10 -29.90
C PRO A 150 -2.32 43.16 -29.04
N GLU A 151 -1.19 43.67 -28.56
CA GLU A 151 -0.35 42.96 -27.60
C GLU A 151 -1.21 42.67 -26.35
N PRO A 152 -1.12 41.46 -25.76
CA PRO A 152 -1.84 41.14 -24.54
C PRO A 152 -1.42 42.13 -23.45
N THR A 153 -2.33 43.03 -23.10
CA THR A 153 -2.11 44.00 -22.04
C THR A 153 -2.18 43.27 -20.72
N PHE A 154 -1.04 43.22 -20.04
CA PHE A 154 -0.95 42.67 -18.69
C PHE A 154 -1.56 43.67 -17.71
N ASP A 155 -2.76 43.37 -17.22
CA ASP A 155 -3.42 44.23 -16.23
C ASP A 155 -2.81 44.00 -14.83
N SER A 156 -1.84 44.85 -14.49
CA SER A 156 -1.17 44.84 -13.19
C SER A 156 -2.12 44.97 -11.99
N SER A 157 -3.29 45.61 -12.17
CA SER A 157 -4.26 45.80 -11.09
C SER A 157 -4.98 44.50 -10.75
N GLN A 158 -5.37 43.73 -11.77
CA GLN A 158 -5.97 42.40 -11.62
C GLN A 158 -4.99 41.43 -10.95
N LEU A 159 -3.72 41.46 -11.36
CA LEU A 159 -2.69 40.65 -10.72
C LEU A 159 -2.55 40.98 -9.22
N SER A 160 -2.56 42.27 -8.87
CA SER A 160 -2.42 42.68 -7.46
C SER A 160 -3.60 42.21 -6.60
N SER A 161 -4.83 42.23 -7.12
CA SER A 161 -6.00 41.71 -6.42
C SER A 161 -5.98 40.19 -6.29
N ASP A 162 -5.47 39.49 -7.31
CA ASP A 162 -5.32 38.04 -7.28
C ASP A 162 -4.29 37.62 -6.22
N ILE A 163 -3.15 38.30 -6.16
CA ILE A 163 -2.11 38.07 -5.14
C ILE A 163 -2.66 38.31 -3.74
N ALA A 164 -3.33 39.44 -3.50
CA ALA A 164 -3.91 39.76 -2.19
C ALA A 164 -4.96 38.72 -1.74
N SER A 165 -5.74 38.18 -2.68
CA SER A 165 -6.73 37.14 -2.40
C SER A 165 -6.07 35.81 -2.03
N LEU A 166 -5.01 35.42 -2.75
CA LEU A 166 -4.23 34.21 -2.46
C LEU A 166 -3.52 34.30 -1.11
N GLU A 167 -2.96 35.47 -0.77
CA GLU A 167 -2.34 35.70 0.54
C GLU A 167 -3.35 35.57 1.69
N ALA A 168 -4.58 36.07 1.50
CA ALA A 168 -5.63 35.96 2.50
C ALA A 168 -6.08 34.51 2.71
N GLU A 169 -6.20 33.72 1.64
CA GLU A 169 -6.52 32.29 1.72
C GLU A 169 -5.40 31.50 2.41
N LEU A 170 -4.14 31.77 2.06
CA LEU A 170 -2.98 31.15 2.70
C LEU A 170 -2.96 31.45 4.21
N ALA A 171 -3.18 32.71 4.59
CA ALA A 171 -3.25 33.11 5.99
C ALA A 171 -4.39 32.39 6.74
N GLN A 172 -5.56 32.25 6.09
CA GLN A 172 -6.70 31.52 6.65
C GLN A 172 -6.38 30.03 6.82
N GLU A 173 -5.77 29.39 5.83
CA GLU A 173 -5.40 27.97 5.88
C GLU A 173 -4.32 27.71 6.94
N GLN A 174 -3.29 28.55 7.01
CA GLN A 174 -2.26 28.50 8.05
C GLN A 174 -2.89 28.61 9.44
N GLN A 175 -3.84 29.54 9.61
CA GLN A 175 -4.56 29.70 10.87
C GLN A 175 -5.41 28.47 11.21
N LEU A 176 -6.07 27.84 10.22
CA LEU A 176 -6.84 26.61 10.41
C LEU A 176 -5.94 25.42 10.75
N TYR A 177 -4.78 25.30 10.10
CA TYR A 177 -3.81 24.26 10.36
C TYR A 177 -3.21 24.39 11.77
N ALA A 178 -2.85 25.60 12.19
CA ALA A 178 -2.38 25.89 13.54
C ALA A 178 -3.42 25.60 14.63
N LYS A 179 -4.73 25.64 14.29
CA LYS A 179 -5.84 25.30 15.20
C LYS A 179 -6.15 23.81 15.27
N ARG A 180 -5.52 22.95 14.46
CA ARG A 180 -5.80 21.50 14.49
C ARG A 180 -5.27 20.86 15.77
N PRO A 181 -6.06 20.00 16.44
CA PRO A 181 -5.62 19.35 17.67
C PRO A 181 -4.48 18.37 17.40
N ARG A 182 -3.45 18.41 18.23
CA ARG A 182 -2.38 17.41 18.23
C ARG A 182 -2.87 16.15 18.93
N ILE A 183 -3.13 15.11 18.14
CA ILE A 183 -3.60 13.81 18.61
C ILE A 183 -2.41 12.88 18.81
N HIS A 184 -2.23 12.39 20.04
CA HIS A 184 -1.25 11.36 20.34
C HIS A 184 -1.95 10.03 20.60
N ARG A 185 -1.41 8.93 20.04
CA ARG A 185 -2.01 7.60 20.14
C ARG A 185 -1.10 6.65 20.92
N LEU A 186 -1.65 6.07 21.96
CA LEU A 186 -1.01 5.06 22.80
C LEU A 186 -1.66 3.70 22.55
N SER A 187 -0.87 2.76 22.03
CA SER A 187 -1.30 1.37 21.79
C SER A 187 -0.79 0.45 22.91
N ALA A 188 -1.28 -0.79 22.94
CA ALA A 188 -0.79 -1.84 23.84
C ALA A 188 0.72 -2.14 23.64
N ALA A 189 1.26 -1.91 22.43
CA ALA A 189 2.68 -2.12 22.10
C ALA A 189 3.62 -0.95 22.45
N SER A 190 3.09 0.17 22.96
CA SER A 190 3.88 1.32 23.40
C SER A 190 4.75 0.93 24.63
N THR A 191 6.07 0.89 24.42
CA THR A 191 7.13 0.40 25.30
C THR A 191 7.38 1.26 26.55
N MET A 192 8.10 0.71 27.55
CA MET A 192 8.35 1.31 28.87
C MET A 192 9.09 2.67 28.87
N ARG A 193 9.51 3.20 27.71
CA ARG A 193 10.11 4.54 27.55
C ARG A 193 9.16 5.56 26.91
N ASP A 194 7.88 5.24 26.77
CA ASP A 194 6.92 6.13 26.13
C ASP A 194 6.50 7.31 27.03
N LYS A 195 6.44 8.49 26.41
CA LYS A 195 5.78 9.67 26.97
C LYS A 195 4.39 9.26 27.45
N GLY A 196 4.10 9.46 28.74
CA GLY A 196 2.79 9.11 29.32
C GLY A 196 2.64 7.66 29.82
N ALA A 197 3.72 6.88 30.00
CA ALA A 197 3.63 5.55 30.63
C ALA A 197 2.91 5.58 32.00
N TRP A 198 3.22 6.58 32.83
CA TRP A 198 2.53 6.81 34.10
C TRP A 198 1.03 7.07 33.90
N TYR A 199 0.68 7.92 32.92
CA TYR A 199 -0.70 8.25 32.62
C TYR A 199 -1.51 7.01 32.19
N LYS A 200 -0.92 6.16 31.33
CA LYS A 200 -1.55 4.90 30.91
C LYS A 200 -1.83 3.98 32.09
N ASP A 201 -0.94 3.93 33.07
CA ASP A 201 -1.07 3.06 34.24
C ASP A 201 -2.15 3.57 35.19
N GLU A 202 -2.18 4.86 35.49
CA GLU A 202 -3.23 5.47 36.32
C GLU A 202 -4.59 5.40 35.66
N TRP A 203 -4.65 5.64 34.35
CA TRP A 203 -5.85 5.41 33.56
C TRP A 203 -6.31 3.96 33.71
N ARG A 204 -5.43 2.97 33.47
CA ARG A 204 -5.74 1.54 33.58
C ARG A 204 -6.30 1.19 34.96
N LYS A 205 -5.59 1.57 36.03
CA LYS A 205 -6.01 1.33 37.42
C LYS A 205 -7.40 1.89 37.70
N LYS A 206 -7.65 3.14 37.28
CA LYS A 206 -8.95 3.79 37.48
C LYS A 206 -10.06 2.99 36.77
N VAL A 207 -9.83 2.63 35.53
CA VAL A 207 -10.85 1.99 34.70
C VAL A 207 -11.13 0.56 35.16
N GLU A 208 -10.10 -0.19 35.55
CA GLU A 208 -10.25 -1.52 36.16
C GLU A 208 -11.01 -1.43 37.49
N ARG A 209 -10.68 -0.47 38.36
CA ARG A 209 -11.39 -0.26 39.63
C ARG A 209 -12.88 0.03 39.41
N ILE A 210 -13.20 0.98 38.53
CA ILE A 210 -14.60 1.31 38.22
C ILE A 210 -15.29 0.14 37.53
N GLY A 211 -14.60 -0.55 36.62
CA GLY A 211 -15.15 -1.67 35.87
C GLY A 211 -15.44 -2.90 36.71
N ASN A 212 -14.58 -3.24 37.67
CA ASN A 212 -14.82 -4.34 38.61
C ASN A 212 -16.03 -4.06 39.52
N LEU A 213 -16.23 -2.81 39.93
CA LEU A 213 -17.40 -2.39 40.69
C LEU A 213 -18.69 -2.39 39.85
N ASN A 214 -18.56 -2.18 38.54
CA ASN A 214 -19.68 -2.05 37.59
C ASN A 214 -19.74 -3.21 36.60
N TYR A 215 -19.26 -4.39 37.00
CA TYR A 215 -19.35 -5.60 36.19
C TYR A 215 -20.84 -5.94 36.00
N PRO A 216 -21.33 -6.17 34.77
CA PRO A 216 -22.75 -6.36 34.53
C PRO A 216 -23.32 -7.55 35.31
N GLU A 217 -24.36 -7.31 36.10
CA GLU A 217 -24.99 -8.36 36.91
C GLU A 217 -25.47 -9.54 36.05
N GLU A 218 -26.02 -9.26 34.87
CA GLU A 218 -26.44 -10.28 33.92
C GLU A 218 -25.27 -11.14 33.44
N ALA A 219 -24.12 -10.52 33.17
CA ALA A 219 -22.92 -11.23 32.76
C ALA A 219 -22.36 -12.06 33.93
N ARG A 220 -22.45 -11.58 35.17
CA ARG A 220 -22.11 -12.33 36.38
C ARG A 220 -23.01 -13.55 36.55
N ARG A 221 -24.34 -13.37 36.52
CA ARG A 221 -25.33 -14.46 36.67
C ARG A 221 -25.20 -15.53 35.60
N LYS A 222 -25.00 -15.11 34.35
CA LYS A 222 -24.89 -16.01 33.19
C LYS A 222 -23.46 -16.47 32.90
N GLN A 223 -22.49 -16.05 33.72
CA GLN A 223 -21.06 -16.35 33.53
C GLN A 223 -20.56 -16.01 32.12
N ILE A 224 -20.92 -14.83 31.62
CA ILE A 224 -20.52 -14.33 30.31
C ILE A 224 -19.15 -13.68 30.42
N TYR A 225 -18.24 -14.11 29.56
CA TYR A 225 -16.85 -13.67 29.48
C TYR A 225 -16.51 -13.34 28.03
N GLY A 226 -15.49 -12.50 27.85
CA GLY A 226 -15.08 -12.11 26.50
C GLY A 226 -13.97 -11.08 26.53
N ASN A 227 -13.38 -10.86 25.36
CA ASN A 227 -12.42 -9.80 25.13
C ASN A 227 -12.96 -8.86 24.08
N LEU A 228 -12.73 -7.57 24.23
CA LEU A 228 -13.04 -6.57 23.21
C LEU A 228 -11.90 -5.56 23.13
N ARG A 229 -11.80 -4.88 22.00
CA ARG A 229 -10.80 -3.82 21.80
C ARG A 229 -11.49 -2.47 21.74
N LEU A 230 -11.06 -1.57 22.60
CA LEU A 230 -11.61 -0.21 22.68
C LEU A 230 -10.56 0.83 22.32
N MET A 231 -11.01 1.91 21.69
CA MET A 231 -10.31 3.18 21.61
C MET A 231 -11.02 4.17 22.53
N VAL A 232 -10.27 4.78 23.46
CA VAL A 232 -10.78 5.84 24.33
C VAL A 232 -10.00 7.10 24.03
N SER A 233 -10.72 8.16 23.66
CA SER A 233 -10.15 9.46 23.33
C SER A 233 -10.43 10.45 24.44
N ILE A 234 -9.37 11.08 24.96
CA ILE A 234 -9.43 11.96 26.12
C ILE A 234 -8.86 13.32 25.71
N ASN A 235 -9.54 14.40 26.09
CA ASN A 235 -9.04 15.75 25.87
C ASN A 235 -7.98 16.11 26.93
N ARG A 236 -7.19 17.14 26.65
CA ARG A 236 -6.14 17.65 27.53
C ARG A 236 -6.57 17.95 28.97
N ASP A 237 -7.80 18.39 29.17
CA ASP A 237 -8.39 18.67 30.49
C ASP A 237 -8.81 17.41 31.27
N GLY A 238 -8.67 16.23 30.65
CA GLY A 238 -9.11 14.95 31.21
C GLY A 238 -10.56 14.57 30.86
N SER A 239 -11.31 15.44 30.16
CA SER A 239 -12.67 15.11 29.72
C SER A 239 -12.66 13.99 28.67
N LEU A 240 -13.66 13.12 28.72
CA LEU A 240 -13.84 12.08 27.71
C LEU A 240 -14.35 12.71 26.42
N TYR A 241 -13.57 12.59 25.34
CA TYR A 241 -14.00 13.02 24.01
C TYR A 241 -14.90 11.96 23.36
N GLU A 242 -14.42 10.73 23.24
CA GLU A 242 -15.20 9.63 22.68
C GLU A 242 -14.71 8.25 23.15
N VAL A 243 -15.56 7.25 22.99
CA VAL A 243 -15.22 5.83 23.19
C VAL A 243 -15.78 5.01 22.02
N LEU A 244 -14.91 4.27 21.36
CA LEU A 244 -15.23 3.47 20.18
C LEU A 244 -14.83 2.01 20.39
N VAL A 245 -15.72 1.09 20.00
CA VAL A 245 -15.43 -0.35 19.94
C VAL A 245 -14.76 -0.63 18.61
N LEU A 246 -13.47 -0.98 18.66
CA LEU A 246 -12.71 -1.35 17.47
C LEU A 246 -12.96 -2.81 17.10
N GLU A 247 -13.00 -3.69 18.10
CA GLU A 247 -13.29 -5.11 17.94
C GLU A 247 -14.28 -5.52 19.02
N SER A 248 -15.44 -6.04 18.61
CA SER A 248 -16.51 -6.50 19.50
C SER A 248 -16.10 -7.78 20.23
N SER A 249 -16.62 -7.98 21.45
CA SER A 249 -16.53 -9.26 22.15
C SER A 249 -17.41 -10.38 21.59
N GLY A 250 -18.27 -10.06 20.61
CA GLY A 250 -19.35 -10.93 20.16
C GLY A 250 -20.54 -10.96 21.12
N GLN A 251 -20.48 -10.21 22.24
CA GLN A 251 -21.55 -10.09 23.23
C GLN A 251 -21.91 -8.61 23.41
N PRO A 252 -23.05 -8.14 22.88
CA PRO A 252 -23.46 -6.73 23.00
C PRO A 252 -23.51 -6.23 24.44
N LEU A 253 -23.88 -7.11 25.38
CA LEU A 253 -23.89 -6.83 26.81
C LEU A 253 -22.52 -6.37 27.33
N LEU A 254 -21.43 -7.03 26.91
CA LEU A 254 -20.08 -6.70 27.34
C LEU A 254 -19.57 -5.43 26.65
N ASP A 255 -19.88 -5.26 25.36
CA ASP A 255 -19.48 -4.07 24.59
C ASP A 255 -20.11 -2.79 25.16
N GLN A 256 -21.42 -2.83 25.41
CA GLN A 256 -22.14 -1.72 26.04
C GLN A 256 -21.65 -1.47 27.46
N ALA A 257 -21.38 -2.54 28.23
CA ALA A 257 -20.84 -2.42 29.57
C ALA A 257 -19.48 -1.74 29.59
N ALA A 258 -18.58 -2.11 28.69
CA ALA A 258 -17.25 -1.51 28.62
C ALA A 258 -17.32 -0.01 28.30
N GLN A 259 -18.15 0.39 27.33
CA GLN A 259 -18.36 1.82 27.04
C GLN A 259 -18.96 2.56 28.24
N ARG A 260 -19.94 1.97 28.94
CA ARG A 260 -20.53 2.54 30.16
C ARG A 260 -19.48 2.71 31.26
N ILE A 261 -18.62 1.72 31.48
CA ILE A 261 -17.55 1.77 32.47
C ILE A 261 -16.57 2.91 32.16
N VAL A 262 -16.18 3.10 30.90
CA VAL A 262 -15.34 4.25 30.49
C VAL A 262 -16.03 5.57 30.81
N ARG A 263 -17.33 5.70 30.48
CA ARG A 263 -18.11 6.92 30.76
C ARG A 263 -18.22 7.19 32.27
N LEU A 264 -18.41 6.16 33.09
CA LEU A 264 -18.45 6.27 34.56
C LEU A 264 -17.08 6.57 35.17
N ALA A 265 -15.98 6.18 34.50
CA ALA A 265 -14.63 6.46 34.96
C ALA A 265 -14.19 7.90 34.63
N ALA A 266 -14.87 8.58 33.70
CA ALA A 266 -14.62 9.97 33.37
C ALA A 266 -15.07 10.91 34.51
N PRO A 267 -14.43 12.10 34.66
CA PRO A 267 -13.27 12.58 33.90
C PRO A 267 -11.97 11.87 34.31
N PHE A 268 -10.97 11.86 33.45
CA PHE A 268 -9.62 11.35 33.73
C PHE A 268 -8.68 12.47 34.22
N ALA A 269 -7.43 12.13 34.53
CA ALA A 269 -6.46 13.14 34.92
C ALA A 269 -6.17 14.09 33.74
N PRO A 270 -5.94 15.39 33.98
CA PRO A 270 -5.48 16.29 32.92
C PRO A 270 -4.07 15.93 32.48
N PHE A 271 -3.70 16.33 31.26
CA PHE A 271 -2.37 16.04 30.70
C PHE A 271 -1.33 17.02 31.25
N THR A 272 -0.37 16.49 32.01
CA THR A 272 0.72 17.25 32.63
C THR A 272 2.08 16.70 32.22
N GLY A 273 3.16 17.45 32.45
CA GLY A 273 4.53 17.01 32.15
C GLY A 273 4.72 16.68 30.67
N ASP A 274 5.17 15.46 30.37
CA ASP A 274 5.45 14.96 29.02
C ASP A 274 4.23 14.89 28.08
N LEU A 275 3.01 15.03 28.62
CA LEU A 275 1.78 15.07 27.83
C LEU A 275 1.23 16.50 27.67
N SER A 276 1.91 17.51 28.21
CA SER A 276 1.47 18.91 28.16
C SER A 276 1.58 19.56 26.78
N ASP A 277 2.08 18.88 25.77
CA ASP A 277 2.07 19.31 24.37
C ASP A 277 1.04 18.52 23.56
N ILE A 278 0.16 17.77 24.21
CA ILE A 278 -0.86 16.95 23.54
C ILE A 278 -2.23 17.56 23.83
N ASP A 279 -3.04 17.70 22.77
CA ASP A 279 -4.39 18.25 22.88
C ASP A 279 -5.42 17.13 23.09
N ARG A 280 -5.12 15.94 22.55
CA ARG A 280 -5.96 14.75 22.66
C ARG A 280 -5.13 13.47 22.71
N LEU A 281 -5.50 12.56 23.61
CA LEU A 281 -4.86 11.27 23.78
C LEU A 281 -5.83 10.13 23.44
N GLU A 282 -5.45 9.29 22.48
CA GLU A 282 -6.15 8.07 22.13
C GLU A 282 -5.47 6.86 22.79
N ILE A 283 -6.19 6.17 23.67
CA ILE A 283 -5.71 4.95 24.33
C ILE A 283 -6.44 3.76 23.70
N ILE A 284 -5.69 2.89 23.03
CA ILE A 284 -6.20 1.67 22.41
C ILE A 284 -5.74 0.47 23.22
N ARG A 285 -6.69 -0.28 23.79
CA ARG A 285 -6.39 -1.46 24.61
C ARG A 285 -7.41 -2.58 24.45
N THR A 286 -6.96 -3.78 24.79
CA THR A 286 -7.81 -4.97 24.86
C THR A 286 -8.35 -5.13 26.27
N TRP A 287 -9.66 -5.16 26.39
CA TRP A 287 -10.39 -5.31 27.63
C TRP A 287 -10.83 -6.75 27.76
N LYS A 288 -10.62 -7.33 28.93
CA LYS A 288 -10.94 -8.73 29.22
C LYS A 288 -11.89 -8.82 30.40
N PHE A 289 -13.09 -9.29 30.13
CA PHE A 289 -14.09 -9.69 31.13
C PHE A 289 -13.85 -11.15 31.48
N ALA A 290 -13.28 -11.40 32.67
CA ALA A 290 -12.86 -12.72 33.12
C ALA A 290 -13.69 -13.23 34.30
N ARG A 291 -13.51 -14.52 34.60
CA ARG A 291 -14.09 -15.19 35.78
C ARG A 291 -13.72 -14.44 37.07
N GLY A 292 -14.65 -14.46 38.02
CA GLY A 292 -14.50 -13.75 39.31
C GLY A 292 -14.72 -12.25 39.20
N ASP A 293 -15.55 -11.82 38.24
CA ASP A 293 -15.97 -10.42 38.04
C ASP A 293 -14.81 -9.46 37.81
N ARG A 294 -13.75 -9.99 37.18
CA ARG A 294 -12.52 -9.27 36.96
C ARG A 294 -12.50 -8.73 35.54
N LEU A 295 -12.48 -7.42 35.45
CA LEU A 295 -12.12 -6.65 34.27
C LEU A 295 -10.63 -6.29 34.34
N SER A 296 -9.91 -6.54 33.25
CA SER A 296 -8.52 -6.08 33.06
C SER A 296 -8.33 -5.43 31.70
N SER A 297 -7.45 -4.44 31.61
CA SER A 297 -7.11 -3.75 30.36
C SER A 297 -5.63 -3.96 30.03
N ASN A 298 -5.37 -4.69 28.93
CA ASN A 298 -4.03 -5.04 28.43
C ASN A 298 -3.65 -4.17 27.23
#